data_AF-A0A972DQS5-F1
#
_entry.id   AF-A0A972DQS5-F1
#
_cell.length_a   1.000
_cell.length_b   1.000
_cell.length_c   1.000
_cell.angle_alpha   90.00
_cell.angle_beta   90.00
_cell.angle_gamma   90.00
#
_symmetry.space_group_name_H-M   'P 1'
#
loop_
_entity.id
_entity.type
_entity.pdbx_description
1 polymer ?
#
loop_
_entity_poly.entity_id
_entity_poly.type
_entity_poly.pdbx_seq_one_letter_code
_entity_poly.pdbx_strand_id
1 'polypeptide(L)' 'MLSAPEVLDHYYLESRCLLLELAATLDRLDRARAGGEPDAVESDDRLQRIRASLTILADRDARADRAERILQLFSDPAEG' A
#
# COMPACT_ATOMS: atom_id res chain seq x y z
N MET A 1 -15.14 -9.65 -20.31
CA MET A 1 -14.56 -8.58 -19.49
C MET A 1 -15.71 -7.86 -18.82
N LEU A 2 -15.57 -7.55 -17.53
CA LEU A 2 -16.51 -6.67 -16.82
C LEU A 2 -16.35 -5.23 -17.36
N SER A 3 -17.44 -4.47 -17.41
CA SER A 3 -17.41 -3.03 -17.61
C SER A 3 -16.84 -2.31 -16.38
N ALA A 4 -16.41 -1.05 -16.53
CA ALA A 4 -15.90 -0.26 -15.41
C ALA A 4 -16.82 -0.22 -14.17
N PRO A 5 -18.15 0.02 -14.29
CA PRO A 5 -19.03 -0.03 -13.12
C PRO A 5 -19.15 -1.43 -12.52
N GLU A 6 -19.19 -2.49 -13.35
CA GLU A 6 -19.24 -3.87 -12.85
C GLU A 6 -17.97 -4.26 -12.09
N VAL A 7 -16.79 -3.80 -12.51
CA VAL A 7 -15.54 -3.97 -11.75
C VAL A 7 -15.66 -3.28 -10.40
N LEU A 8 -16.10 -2.02 -10.38
CA LEU A 8 -16.23 -1.28 -9.12
C LEU A 8 -17.19 -1.99 -8.17
N ASP A 9 -18.40 -2.34 -8.63
CA ASP A 9 -19.39 -3.01 -7.79
C ASP A 9 -18.91 -4.36 -7.25
N HIS A 10 -18.20 -5.13 -8.08
CA HIS A 10 -17.69 -6.45 -7.69
C HIS A 10 -16.62 -6.37 -6.60
N TYR A 11 -15.71 -5.39 -6.65
CA TYR A 11 -14.54 -5.30 -5.77
C TYR A 11 -14.63 -4.21 -4.69
N TYR A 12 -15.68 -3.38 -4.67
CA TYR A 12 -15.76 -2.23 -3.76
C TYR A 12 -15.69 -2.62 -2.28
N LEU A 13 -16.45 -3.63 -1.85
CA LEU A 13 -16.51 -4.01 -0.45
C LEU A 13 -15.18 -4.59 0.05
N GLU A 14 -14.55 -5.45 -0.75
CA GLU A 14 -13.24 -6.01 -0.44
C GLU A 14 -12.16 -4.93 -0.40
N SER A 15 -12.14 -4.05 -1.41
CA SER A 15 -11.21 -2.91 -1.46
C SER A 15 -11.35 -2.02 -0.23
N ARG A 16 -12.58 -1.74 0.21
CA ARG A 16 -12.84 -0.97 1.43
C ARG A 16 -12.29 -1.66 2.68
N CYS A 17 -12.47 -2.97 2.81
CA CYS A 17 -11.92 -3.72 3.94
C CYS A 17 -10.38 -3.66 3.95
N LEU A 18 -9.73 -3.87 2.81
CA LEU A 18 -8.27 -3.80 2.70
C LEU A 18 -7.73 -2.41 3.06
N LEU A 19 -8.40 -1.34 2.63
CA LEU A 19 -8.05 0.03 2.99
C LEU A 19 -8.17 0.29 4.50
N LEU A 20 -9.23 -0.20 5.14
CA LEU A 20 -9.43 -0.04 6.59
C LEU A 20 -8.39 -0.81 7.40
N GLU A 21 -8.04 -2.04 6.99
CA GLU A 21 -7.01 -2.83 7.66
C GLU A 21 -5.62 -2.18 7.55
N LEU A 22 -5.30 -1.62 6.38
CA LEU A 22 -4.06 -0.88 6.19
C LEU A 22 -4.02 0.40 7.03
N ALA A 23 -5.11 1.18 7.06
CA ALA A 23 -5.23 2.37 7.91
C ALA A 23 -5.08 2.02 9.40
N ALA A 24 -5.77 0.98 9.88
CA ALA A 24 -5.66 0.53 11.26
C ALA A 24 -4.24 0.04 11.61
N THR A 25 -3.51 -0.53 10.65
CA THR A 25 -2.10 -0.91 10.82
C THR A 25 -1.20 0.30 11.00
N LEU A 26 -1.37 1.34 10.16
CA LEU A 26 -0.63 2.59 10.29
C LEU A 26 -0.94 3.30 11.62
N ASP A 27 -2.21 3.36 12.03
CA ASP A 27 -2.61 3.91 13.33
C ASP A 27 -1.97 3.19 14.51
N ARG A 28 -1.85 1.85 14.44
CA ARG A 28 -1.16 1.05 15.48
C ARG A 28 0.33 1.37 15.52
N LEU A 29 0.95 1.58 14.36
CA LEU A 29 2.36 1.95 14.26
C LEU A 29 2.62 3.32 14.90
N ASP A 30 1.79 4.30 14.60
CA ASP A 30 1.91 5.66 15.15
C ASP A 30 1.69 5.67 16.68
N ARG A 31 0.74 4.88 17.19
CA ARG A 31 0.57 4.68 18.63
C ARG A 31 1.79 4.00 19.28
N ALA A 32 2.38 3.00 18.63
CA ALA A 32 3.55 2.30 19.16
C ALA A 32 4.78 3.22 19.23
N ARG A 33 4.97 4.10 18.23
CA ARG A 33 6.04 5.10 18.20
C ARG A 33 5.95 6.09 19.36
N ALA A 34 4.74 6.51 19.73
CA ALA A 34 4.53 7.39 20.88
C ALA A 34 5.00 6.78 22.22
N GLY A 35 5.20 5.46 22.29
CA GLY A 35 5.66 4.74 23.49
C GLY A 35 7.06 4.11 23.40
N GLY A 36 7.84 4.35 22.33
CA GLY A 36 9.15 3.73 22.08
C GLY A 36 10.18 4.69 21.45
N GLU A 37 11.29 4.16 20.91
CA GLU A 37 12.29 4.94 20.16
C GLU A 37 11.74 5.33 18.76
N PRO A 38 11.39 6.59 18.50
CA PRO A 38 10.62 6.97 17.31
C PRO A 38 11.39 6.83 15.99
N ASP A 39 12.71 7.03 16.04
CA ASP A 39 13.54 7.22 14.85
C ASP A 39 13.82 5.92 14.08
N ALA A 40 13.84 4.77 14.77
CA ALA A 40 14.17 3.48 14.14
C ALA A 40 13.13 3.01 13.11
N VAL A 41 11.86 3.39 13.28
CA VAL A 41 10.76 2.91 12.43
C VAL A 41 10.55 3.82 11.21
N GLU A 42 10.87 5.10 11.29
CA GLU A 42 10.75 6.02 10.13
C GLU A 42 11.75 5.69 9.03
N SER A 43 12.93 5.17 9.38
CA SER A 43 13.91 4.68 8.42
C SER A 43 13.70 3.24 7.97
N ASP A 44 12.65 2.53 8.43
CA ASP A 44 12.42 1.12 8.05
C ASP A 44 11.95 1.03 6.58
N ASP A 45 12.73 0.35 5.75
CA ASP A 45 12.45 0.16 4.32
C ASP A 45 11.07 -0.43 4.04
N ARG A 46 10.55 -1.29 4.93
CA ARG A 46 9.21 -1.90 4.76
C ARG A 46 8.13 -0.83 4.84
N LEU A 47 8.25 0.10 5.79
CA LEU A 47 7.31 1.22 5.90
C LEU A 47 7.41 2.14 4.68
N GLN A 48 8.63 2.40 4.19
CA GLN A 48 8.84 3.20 2.99
C GLN A 48 8.18 2.54 1.76
N ARG A 49 8.33 1.23 1.57
CA ARG A 49 7.66 0.46 0.49
C ARG A 49 6.13 0.51 0.61
N ILE A 50 5.57 0.42 1.82
CA ILE A 50 4.12 0.57 2.05
C ILE A 50 3.65 1.98 1.62
N ARG A 51 4.33 3.04 2.06
CA ARG A 51 3.99 4.42 1.69
C ARG A 51 4.11 4.67 0.19
N ALA A 52 5.17 4.16 -0.46
CA ALA A 52 5.34 4.25 -1.91
C ALA A 52 4.25 3.48 -2.66
N SER A 53 3.78 2.34 -2.14
CA SER A 53 2.64 1.60 -2.70
C SER A 53 1.35 2.42 -2.67
N LEU A 54 1.09 3.15 -1.58
CA LEU A 54 -0.08 4.05 -1.48
C LEU A 54 -0.02 5.15 -2.55
N THR A 55 1.16 5.71 -2.82
CA THR A 55 1.36 6.68 -3.91
C THR A 55 1.05 6.07 -5.28
N ILE A 56 1.50 4.83 -5.55
CA ILE A 56 1.19 4.13 -6.81
C ILE A 56 -0.32 3.90 -6.95
N LEU A 57 -1.00 3.52 -5.87
CA LEU A 57 -2.45 3.30 -5.89
C LEU A 57 -3.25 4.59 -6.10
N ALA A 58 -2.80 5.70 -5.51
CA ALA A 58 -3.48 7.01 -5.58
C ALA A 58 -3.23 7.77 -6.88
N ASP A 59 -2.24 7.35 -7.68
CA ASP A 59 -1.91 7.95 -8.98
C ASP A 59 -3.13 7.88 -9.92
N ARG A 60 -3.65 9.04 -10.31
CA ARG A 60 -4.84 9.15 -11.19
C ARG A 60 -4.51 8.96 -12.66
N ASP A 61 -3.25 9.19 -13.03
CA ASP A 61 -2.75 9.10 -14.40
C ASP A 61 -2.06 7.74 -14.66
N ALA A 62 -2.00 6.88 -13.64
CA ALA A 62 -1.41 5.56 -13.77
C ALA A 62 -2.16 4.69 -14.78
N ARG A 63 -1.36 3.99 -15.59
CA ARG A 63 -1.78 2.93 -16.50
C ARG A 63 -2.36 1.75 -15.70
N ALA A 64 -2.93 0.78 -16.41
CA ALA A 64 -3.43 -0.46 -15.80
C ALA A 64 -2.29 -1.41 -15.33
N ASP A 65 -1.27 -0.87 -14.67
CA ASP A 65 -0.01 -1.53 -14.26
C ASP A 65 0.32 -1.35 -12.77
N ARG A 66 -0.59 -0.77 -11.97
CA ARG A 66 -0.37 -0.50 -10.53
C ARG A 66 0.06 -1.76 -9.77
N ALA A 67 -0.58 -2.89 -10.03
CA ALA A 67 -0.23 -4.16 -9.39
C ALA A 67 1.21 -4.61 -9.73
N GLU A 68 1.61 -4.50 -11.00
CA GLU A 68 2.98 -4.81 -11.44
C GLU A 68 4.00 -3.90 -10.78
N ARG A 69 3.73 -2.58 -10.76
CA ARG A 69 4.61 -1.59 -10.11
C ARG A 69 4.79 -1.86 -8.62
N ILE A 70 3.71 -2.25 -7.93
CA ILE A 70 3.78 -2.63 -6.51
C ILE A 70 4.59 -3.92 -6.35
N LEU A 71 4.36 -4.94 -7.18
CA LEU A 71 5.14 -6.18 -7.14
C LEU A 71 6.64 -5.92 -7.34
N GLN A 72 7.01 -5.08 -8.31
CA GLN A 72 8.40 -4.68 -8.55
C GLN A 72 9.00 -3.94 -7.35
N LEU A 73 8.24 -3.07 -6.67
CA LEU A 73 8.68 -2.36 -5.46
C LEU A 73 9.01 -3.31 -4.29
N PHE A 74 8.31 -4.44 -4.21
CA PHE A 74 8.55 -5.47 -3.18
C PHE A 74 9.51 -6.57 -3.63
N SER A 75 9.93 -6.58 -4.89
CA SER A 75 10.93 -7.53 -5.37
C SER A 75 12.31 -7.13 -4.85
N ASP A 76 13.07 -8.08 -4.35
CA ASP A 76 14.48 -7.83 -4.05
C ASP A 76 15.24 -7.56 -5.36
N PRO A 77 16.26 -6.69 -5.35
CA PRO A 77 17.17 -6.60 -6.48
C PRO A 77 17.71 -8.01 -6.72
N ALA A 78 17.47 -8.56 -7.92
CA ALA A 78 18.06 -9.82 -8.30
C ALA A 78 19.56 -9.73 -8.04
N GLU A 79 20.10 -10.66 -7.24
CA GLU A 79 21.54 -10.76 -7.02
C GLU A 79 22.23 -10.76 -8.40
N GLY A 80 22.99 -9.69 -8.66
CA GLY A 80 23.81 -9.53 -9.86
C GLY A 80 25.21 -10.04 -9.62
#